data_AF-A0A0G1KIC6-F1
#
_entry.id   AF-A0A0G1KIC6-F1
#
_cell.length_a   1.000
_cell.length_b   1.000
_cell.length_c   1.000
_cell.angle_alpha   90.00
_cell.angle_beta   90.00
_cell.angle_gamma   90.00
#
_symmetry.space_group_name_H-M   'P 1'
#
loop_
_entity.id
_entity.type
_entity.pdbx_description
1 polymer ?
#
loop_
_entity_poly.entity_id
_entity_poly.type
_entity_poly.pdbx_seq_one_letter_code
_entity_poly.pdbx_strand_id
1 'polypeptide(L)'
;MLIEAFSAGILSRFIFTEIIRYFYDRPRPFEVLSSVYQLIQHSPGGSFPSGHAAFFFALATGVFFHRKWWGVLFYIAALAISLSRVAAGLHWPSDVLAGAVIGILSAWLVKMLLKNFARGGS
;
A
#
# COMPACT_ATOMS: atom_id res chain seq x y z
N MET A 1 17.23 -5.03 5.63
CA MET A 1 16.56 -5.01 4.30
C MET A 1 15.23 -5.75 4.32
N LEU A 2 15.18 -7.09 4.26
CA LEU A 2 13.91 -7.81 4.10
C LEU A 2 12.95 -7.61 5.28
N ILE A 3 13.43 -7.77 6.51
CA ILE A 3 12.62 -7.56 7.72
C ILE A 3 12.03 -6.15 7.72
N GLU A 4 12.85 -5.12 7.52
CA GLU A 4 12.40 -3.72 7.44
C GLU A 4 11.32 -3.50 6.37
N ALA A 5 11.52 -4.01 5.16
CA ALA A 5 10.58 -3.84 4.05
C ALA A 5 9.25 -4.57 4.30
N PHE A 6 9.29 -5.78 4.85
CA PHE A 6 8.09 -6.54 5.21
C PHE A 6 7.37 -5.93 6.42
N SER A 7 8.09 -5.48 7.45
CA SER A 7 7.53 -4.76 8.60
C SER A 7 6.81 -3.50 8.15
N ALA A 8 7.40 -2.74 7.22
CA ALA A 8 6.75 -1.57 6.63
C ALA A 8 5.47 -1.94 5.86
N GLY A 9 5.50 -3.01 5.07
CA GLY A 9 4.32 -3.52 4.37
C GLY A 9 3.19 -3.92 5.32
N ILE A 10 3.52 -4.66 6.38
CA ILE A 10 2.54 -5.09 7.40
C ILE A 10 1.95 -3.89 8.14
N LEU A 11 2.80 -2.98 8.63
CA LEU A 11 2.38 -1.75 9.31
C LEU A 11 1.45 -0.92 8.42
N SER A 12 1.83 -0.73 7.16
CA SER A 12 1.05 0.03 6.21
C SER A 12 -0.33 -0.60 5.99
N ARG A 13 -0.35 -1.88 5.61
CA ARG A 13 -1.56 -2.60 5.21
C ARG A 13 -2.48 -2.91 6.36
N PHE A 14 -1.99 -3.41 7.49
CA PHE A 14 -2.86 -3.97 8.53
C PHE A 14 -3.12 -3.01 9.68
N ILE A 15 -2.37 -1.91 9.77
CA ILE A 15 -2.58 -0.90 10.81
C ILE A 15 -3.11 0.38 10.16
N PHE A 16 -2.30 1.09 9.38
CA PHE A 16 -2.71 2.39 8.87
C PHE A 16 -3.92 2.32 7.93
N THR A 17 -3.95 1.38 6.97
CA THR A 17 -5.11 1.32 6.08
C THR A 17 -6.39 0.84 6.75
N GLU A 18 -6.31 -0.01 7.78
CA GLU A 18 -7.51 -0.47 8.51
C GLU A 18 -8.05 0.62 9.43
N ILE A 19 -7.18 1.39 10.09
CA ILE A 19 -7.58 2.56 10.88
C ILE A 19 -8.31 3.56 9.98
N ILE A 20 -7.73 3.91 8.82
CA ILE A 20 -8.36 4.87 7.91
C ILE A 20 -9.68 4.32 7.38
N ARG A 21 -9.73 3.05 6.97
CA ARG A 21 -10.96 2.42 6.46
C ARG A 21 -12.07 2.39 7.50
N TYR A 22 -11.73 2.16 8.78
CA TYR A 22 -12.70 2.17 9.87
C TYR A 22 -13.44 3.51 9.98
N PHE A 23 -12.74 4.63 9.78
CA PHE A 23 -13.34 5.97 9.82
C PHE A 23 -13.88 6.46 8.47
N TYR A 24 -13.44 5.87 7.36
CA TYR A 24 -13.79 6.31 6.02
C TYR A 24 -14.15 5.12 5.12
N ASP A 25 -15.40 4.70 5.25
CA ASP A 25 -15.99 3.62 4.45
C ASP A 25 -16.47 4.17 3.10
N ARG A 26 -15.56 4.12 2.11
CA ARG A 26 -15.85 4.55 0.73
C ARG A 26 -16.37 3.37 -0.09
N PRO A 27 -17.50 3.50 -0.81
CA PRO A 27 -17.98 2.44 -1.70
C PRO A 27 -17.04 2.25 -2.90
N ARG A 28 -16.94 1.00 -3.37
CA ARG A 28 -16.09 0.64 -4.50
C ARG A 28 -16.70 1.08 -5.84
N PRO A 29 -15.89 1.27 -6.89
CA PRO A 29 -16.40 1.64 -8.21
C PRO A 29 -17.50 0.69 -8.74
N PHE A 30 -17.33 -0.63 -8.60
CA PHE A 30 -18.32 -1.60 -9.05
C PHE A 30 -19.66 -1.54 -8.29
N GLU A 31 -19.71 -0.92 -7.11
CA GLU A 31 -20.94 -0.80 -6.31
C GLU A 31 -21.82 0.35 -6.80
N VAL A 32 -21.22 1.40 -7.36
CA VAL A 32 -21.90 2.66 -7.67
C VAL A 32 -21.92 3.01 -9.15
N LEU A 33 -21.01 2.46 -9.96
CA LEU A 33 -20.95 2.71 -11.39
C LEU A 33 -21.47 1.50 -12.16
N SER A 34 -22.63 1.63 -12.79
CA SER A 34 -23.23 0.59 -13.65
C SER A 34 -22.37 0.24 -14.86
N SER A 35 -21.47 1.14 -15.28
CA SER A 35 -20.53 0.95 -16.39
C SER A 35 -19.25 0.20 -15.99
N VAL A 36 -19.06 -0.12 -14.70
CA VAL A 36 -17.85 -0.78 -14.21
C VAL A 36 -18.15 -2.25 -13.91
N TYR A 37 -17.51 -3.13 -14.66
CA TYR A 37 -17.57 -4.57 -14.40
C TYR A 37 -16.55 -4.98 -13.35
N GLN A 38 -17.01 -5.72 -12.36
CA GLN A 38 -16.15 -6.38 -11.39
C GLN A 38 -15.45 -7.57 -12.05
N LEU A 39 -14.20 -7.37 -12.49
CA LEU A 39 -13.46 -8.43 -13.19
C LEU A 39 -13.00 -9.56 -12.27
N ILE A 40 -12.92 -9.31 -10.96
CA ILE A 40 -12.48 -10.28 -9.95
C ILE A 40 -13.43 -10.22 -8.76
N GLN A 41 -13.90 -11.39 -8.33
CA GLN A 41 -14.78 -11.50 -7.17
C GLN A 41 -14.13 -10.88 -5.93
N HIS A 42 -14.87 -9.98 -5.29
CA HIS A 42 -14.43 -9.21 -4.15
C HIS A 42 -15.64 -8.70 -3.36
N SER A 43 -15.51 -8.64 -2.05
CA SER A 43 -16.58 -8.18 -1.18
C SER A 43 -16.84 -6.68 -1.35
N PRO A 44 -18.11 -6.24 -1.25
CA PRO A 44 -18.48 -4.82 -1.13
C PRO A 44 -17.84 -4.15 0.10
N GLY A 45 -17.81 -2.81 0.08
CA GLY A 45 -17.36 -1.97 1.20
C GLY A 45 -15.94 -1.40 1.05
N GLY A 46 -15.51 -0.62 2.04
CA GLY A 46 -14.22 0.04 2.24
C GLY A 46 -13.18 -0.01 1.12
N SER A 47 -13.37 0.79 0.07
CA SER A 47 -12.44 0.93 -1.05
C SER A 47 -11.18 1.72 -0.67
N PHE A 48 -11.31 2.68 0.25
CA PHE A 48 -10.24 3.61 0.59
C PHE A 48 -9.57 3.26 1.93
N PRO A 49 -8.24 3.40 2.04
CA PRO A 49 -7.26 3.47 0.94
C PRO A 49 -6.99 2.06 0.37
N SER A 50 -6.32 1.98 -0.78
CA SER A 50 -5.96 0.69 -1.37
C SER A 50 -4.90 -0.03 -0.54
N GLY A 51 -5.29 -1.16 0.05
CA GLY A 51 -4.38 -2.00 0.82
C GLY A 51 -3.25 -2.61 -0.02
N HIS A 52 -3.53 -3.00 -1.26
CA HIS A 52 -2.51 -3.52 -2.18
C HIS A 52 -1.47 -2.45 -2.49
N ALA A 53 -1.90 -1.23 -2.81
CA ALA A 53 -0.98 -0.12 -3.04
C ALA A 53 -0.15 0.16 -1.78
N ALA A 54 -0.79 0.27 -0.60
CA ALA A 54 -0.10 0.48 0.66
C ALA A 54 1.00 -0.57 0.94
N PHE A 55 0.69 -1.85 0.79
CA PHE A 55 1.64 -2.93 1.01
C PHE A 55 2.82 -2.91 0.03
N PHE A 56 2.54 -2.89 -1.28
CA PHE A 56 3.57 -3.05 -2.29
C PHE A 56 4.45 -1.81 -2.44
N PHE A 57 3.92 -0.60 -2.24
CA PHE A 57 4.73 0.61 -2.22
C PHE A 57 5.61 0.69 -0.96
N ALA A 58 5.14 0.23 0.20
CA ALA A 58 5.98 0.11 1.39
C ALA A 58 7.14 -0.88 1.16
N LEU A 59 6.83 -2.05 0.59
CA LEU A 59 7.83 -3.06 0.25
C LEU A 59 8.87 -2.51 -0.74
N ALA A 60 8.41 -1.87 -1.83
CA ALA A 60 9.28 -1.27 -2.83
C ALA A 60 10.20 -0.20 -2.23
N THR A 61 9.65 0.68 -1.38
CA THR A 61 10.42 1.72 -0.68
C THR A 61 11.47 1.11 0.25
N GLY A 62 11.09 0.10 1.04
CA GLY A 62 11.99 -0.60 1.94
C GLY A 62 13.14 -1.30 1.20
N VAL A 63 12.87 -1.95 0.07
CA VAL A 63 13.92 -2.54 -0.78
C VAL A 63 14.80 -1.46 -1.39
N PHE A 64 14.21 -0.36 -1.87
CA PHE A 64 14.93 0.76 -2.49
C PHE A 64 15.98 1.39 -1.57
N PHE A 65 15.71 1.46 -0.27
CA PHE A 65 16.67 1.97 0.72
C PHE A 65 17.99 1.21 0.78
N HIS A 66 17.99 -0.08 0.41
CA HIS A 66 19.16 -0.96 0.49
C HIS A 66 19.70 -1.34 -0.89
N ARG A 67 18.82 -1.55 -1.87
CA ARG A 67 19.18 -1.98 -3.23
C ARG A 67 18.34 -1.22 -4.26
N LYS A 68 18.85 -0.08 -4.74
CA LYS A 68 18.14 0.84 -5.64
C LYS A 68 17.55 0.15 -6.88
N TRP A 69 18.34 -0.66 -7.59
CA TRP A 69 17.89 -1.35 -8.80
C TRP A 69 16.69 -2.27 -8.54
N TRP A 70 16.78 -3.11 -7.50
CA TRP A 70 15.67 -3.96 -7.07
C TRP A 70 14.47 -3.15 -6.59
N GLY A 71 14.69 -2.03 -5.89
CA GLY A 71 13.63 -1.13 -5.48
C GLY A 71 12.84 -0.57 -6.66
N VAL A 72 13.52 -0.17 -7.74
CA VAL A 72 12.87 0.31 -8.98
C VAL A 72 11.99 -0.79 -9.60
N LEU A 73 12.51 -2.02 -9.72
CA LEU A 73 11.72 -3.15 -10.22
C LEU A 73 10.47 -3.40 -9.35
N PHE A 74 10.60 -3.28 -8.04
CA PHE A 74 9.47 -3.44 -7.13
C PHE A 74 8.47 -2.29 -7.23
N TYR A 75 8.90 -1.06 -7.50
CA TYR A 75 7.98 0.06 -7.77
C TYR A 75 7.19 -0.15 -9.06
N ILE A 76 7.84 -0.66 -10.11
CA ILE A 76 7.16 -1.02 -11.37
C ILE A 76 6.10 -2.11 -11.10
N ALA A 77 6.46 -3.14 -10.33
CA ALA A 77 5.52 -4.17 -9.92
C ALA A 77 4.36 -3.61 -9.07
N ALA A 78 4.65 -2.72 -8.11
CA ALA A 78 3.65 -2.08 -7.26
C ALA A 78 2.66 -1.24 -8.09
N LEU A 79 3.15 -0.51 -9.10
CA LEU A 79 2.33 0.23 -10.05
C LEU A 79 1.46 -0.72 -10.87
N ALA A 80 2.02 -1.77 -11.46
CA ALA A 80 1.28 -2.75 -12.25
C ALA A 80 0.16 -3.42 -11.43
N ILE A 81 0.47 -3.85 -10.21
CA ILE A 81 -0.51 -4.43 -9.29
C ILE A 81 -1.61 -3.42 -8.97
N SER A 82 -1.26 -2.18 -8.66
CA SER A 82 -2.24 -1.16 -8.29
C SER A 82 -3.15 -0.76 -9.45
N LEU A 83 -2.59 -0.61 -10.66
CA LEU A 83 -3.36 -0.35 -11.87
C LEU A 83 -4.31 -1.52 -12.19
N SER A 84 -3.88 -2.76 -11.96
CA SER A 84 -4.77 -3.92 -12.12
C SER A 84 -5.99 -3.85 -11.20
N ARG A 85 -5.91 -3.19 -10.04
CA ARG A 85 -7.04 -3.03 -9.11
C ARG A 85 -8.04 -1.99 -9.58
N VAL A 86 -7.55 -0.94 -10.21
CA VAL A 86 -8.40 0.08 -10.86
C VAL A 86 -9.08 -0.54 -12.08
N ALA A 87 -8.32 -1.24 -12.94
CA ALA A 87 -8.84 -1.91 -14.13
C ALA A 87 -9.87 -2.99 -13.79
N ALA A 88 -9.72 -3.68 -12.65
CA ALA A 88 -10.69 -4.66 -12.16
C ALA A 88 -11.96 -4.05 -11.51
N GLY A 89 -12.08 -2.72 -11.49
CA GLY A 89 -13.22 -2.02 -10.91
C GLY A 89 -13.25 -2.00 -9.37
N LEU A 90 -12.15 -2.39 -8.71
CA LEU A 90 -12.13 -2.60 -7.26
C LEU A 90 -11.75 -1.35 -6.46
N HIS A 91 -11.00 -0.43 -7.06
CA HIS A 91 -10.46 0.75 -6.40
C HIS A 91 -10.51 1.97 -7.32
N TRP A 92 -10.75 3.14 -6.74
CA TRP A 92 -10.59 4.41 -7.44
C TRP A 92 -9.09 4.73 -7.63
N PRO A 93 -8.72 5.51 -8.66
CA PRO A 93 -7.35 5.99 -8.81
C PRO A 93 -6.83 6.72 -7.55
N SER A 94 -7.69 7.47 -6.85
CA SER A 94 -7.33 8.13 -5.59
C SER A 94 -7.08 7.16 -4.43
N ASP A 95 -7.74 5.99 -4.40
CA ASP A 95 -7.47 4.96 -3.38
C ASP A 95 -6.04 4.42 -3.54
N VAL A 96 -5.59 4.26 -4.78
CA VAL A 96 -4.23 3.82 -5.13
C VAL A 96 -3.20 4.87 -4.74
N LEU A 97 -3.44 6.14 -5.07
CA LEU A 97 -2.53 7.24 -4.72
C LEU A 97 -2.37 7.36 -3.20
N ALA A 98 -3.47 7.33 -2.45
CA ALA A 98 -3.43 7.36 -0.99
C ALA A 98 -2.69 6.15 -0.42
N GLY A 99 -2.98 4.94 -0.93
CA GLY A 99 -2.26 3.74 -0.55
C GLY A 99 -0.76 3.86 -0.79
N ALA A 100 -0.33 4.33 -1.96
CA ALA A 100 1.08 4.53 -2.28
C ALA A 100 1.78 5.48 -1.30
N VAL A 101 1.15 6.62 -0.97
CA VAL A 101 1.66 7.59 0.00
C VAL A 101 1.80 6.94 1.39
N ILE A 102 0.76 6.26 1.88
CA ILE A 102 0.78 5.57 3.18
C ILE A 102 1.89 4.51 3.19
N GLY A 103 2.06 3.76 2.10
CA GLY A 103 3.11 2.76 1.96
C GLY A 103 4.52 3.34 2.08
N ILE A 104 4.80 4.38 1.30
CA ILE A 104 6.10 5.06 1.30
C ILE A 104 6.41 5.62 2.70
N LEU A 105 5.47 6.35 3.31
CA LEU A 105 5.65 6.92 4.64
C LEU A 105 5.86 5.85 5.72
N SER A 106 5.17 4.71 5.62
CA SER A 106 5.35 3.59 6.54
C SER A 106 6.79 3.04 6.49
N ALA A 107 7.38 2.93 5.30
CA ALA A 107 8.77 2.48 5.15
C ALA A 107 9.76 3.48 5.78
N TRP A 108 9.54 4.79 5.60
CA TRP A 108 10.35 5.81 6.27
C TRP A 108 10.24 5.74 7.79
N LEU A 109 9.02 5.55 8.32
CA LEU A 109 8.78 5.40 9.75
C LEU A 109 9.51 4.19 10.33
N VAL A 110 9.36 3.01 9.72
CA VAL A 110 10.05 1.79 10.19
C VAL A 110 11.56 1.98 10.17
N LYS A 111 12.11 2.56 9.09
CA LYS A 111 13.55 2.88 9.01
C LYS A 111 14.01 3.80 10.13
N MET A 112 13.24 4.85 10.42
CA MET A 112 13.55 5.80 11.49
C MET A 112 13.55 5.11 12.86
N LEU A 113 12.53 4.30 13.16
CA LEU A 113 12.41 3.59 14.42
C LEU A 113 13.59 2.62 14.62
N LEU A 114 13.89 1.78 13.62
CA LEU A 114 14.99 0.82 13.70
C LEU A 114 16.36 1.53 13.87
N LYS A 115 16.55 2.67 13.22
CA LYS A 115 17.77 3.47 13.37
C LYS A 115 17.91 4.05 14.77
N ASN A 116 16.81 4.49 15.39
CA ASN A 116 16.82 5.03 16.74
C ASN A 116 17.09 3.94 17.79
N PHE A 117 16.50 2.75 17.63
CA PHE A 117 16.80 1.60 18.51
C PHE A 117 18.28 1.20 18.45
N ALA A 118 18.88 1.20 17.26
CA ALA A 118 20.30 0.88 17.11
C ALA A 118 21.24 1.92 17.76
N ARG A 119 20.78 3.16 17.97
CA ARG A 119 21.55 4.26 18.58
C ARG A 119 21.33 4.41 20.08
N GLY A 120 20.18 3.98 20.60
CA GLY A 120 19.87 4.04 22.04
C GLY A 120 20.41 2.87 22.85
N GLY A 121 20.91 1.83 22.18
CA GLY A 121 21.56 0.66 22.80
C GLY A 121 23.09 0.72 22.82
N SER A 122 23.69 1.85 22.43
CA SER A 122 25.13 2.15 22.51
C SER A 122 25.39 3.22 23.54
#